data_AF-E2E8M7-F1
#
_entry.id   AF-E2E8M7-F1
#
_cell.length_a   1.000
_cell.length_b   1.000
_cell.length_c   1.000
_cell.angle_alpha   90.00
_cell.angle_beta   90.00
_cell.angle_gamma   90.00
#
_symmetry.space_group_name_H-M   'P 1'
#
loop_
_entity.id
_entity.type
_entity.pdbx_description
1 polymer ?
#
loop_
_entity_poly.entity_id
_entity_poly.type
_entity_poly.pdbx_seq_one_letter_code
_entity_poly.pdbx_strand_id
1 'polypeptide(L)'
;ASTLSQQIIKMSYLDYTNKTLARKAQEAWLALQLEEKYSKDDILEIYVNKVYMSDRVHGMQTASEHYFGKNLKDLTLAQTALIAGMPQSPNNYNPYDHPEAAKKRRDQVLTNMYSHDKITKDEMTAAQKTPINTGLRSKKDREDKIYKYDSYVTQVLSEIPKEYDVYRDGLTIYTALDRDVQEYTEKMLNTNEIVNFTDDEMQAGIVLQDTKTGRVQAIGGGRNQTVTRGYNYATQVKRSVGSTMKPIADYGPAFEYLDWSTAHILEDEPYTYTGGTPINNWDFGYKGP
;
A
#
# COMPACT_ATOMS: atom_id res chain seq x y z
N ALA A 1 -28.65 -21.56 -9.11
CA ALA A 1 -27.29 -20.99 -9.08
C ALA A 1 -27.36 -19.51 -9.47
N SER A 2 -26.44 -18.66 -9.01
CA SER A 2 -26.36 -17.26 -9.49
C SER A 2 -25.56 -17.19 -10.79
N THR A 3 -25.93 -16.30 -11.71
CA THR A 3 -25.16 -16.02 -12.94
C THR A 3 -23.98 -15.08 -12.65
N LEU A 4 -23.07 -14.90 -13.61
CA LEU A 4 -21.98 -13.92 -13.50
C LEU A 4 -22.53 -12.49 -13.35
N SER A 5 -23.53 -12.12 -14.15
CA SER A 5 -24.21 -10.81 -14.09
C SER A 5 -24.77 -10.54 -12.69
N GLN A 6 -25.45 -11.54 -12.10
CA GLN A 6 -25.95 -11.47 -10.72
C GLN A 6 -24.82 -11.32 -9.69
N GLN A 7 -23.69 -12.01 -9.89
CA GLN A 7 -22.52 -11.86 -9.02
C GLN A 7 -21.91 -10.46 -9.10
N ILE A 8 -21.80 -9.86 -10.29
CA ILE A 8 -21.29 -8.49 -10.48
C ILE A 8 -22.16 -7.47 -9.72
N ILE A 9 -23.49 -7.57 -9.87
CA ILE A 9 -24.42 -6.69 -9.15
C ILE A 9 -24.28 -6.84 -7.64
N LYS A 10 -24.25 -8.09 -7.16
CA LYS A 10 -24.05 -8.40 -5.74
C LYS A 10 -22.76 -7.79 -5.19
N MET A 11 -21.68 -7.83 -5.96
CA MET A 11 -20.38 -7.30 -5.55
C MET A 11 -20.29 -5.77 -5.65
N SER A 12 -21.10 -5.13 -6.49
CA SER A 12 -20.96 -3.70 -6.82
C SER A 12 -21.96 -2.78 -6.11
N TYR A 13 -23.19 -3.23 -5.84
CA TYR A 13 -24.29 -2.32 -5.48
C TYR A 13 -25.11 -2.70 -4.24
N LEU A 14 -25.12 -3.96 -3.83
CA LEU A 14 -26.03 -4.42 -2.78
C LEU A 14 -25.27 -4.78 -1.53
N ASP A 15 -25.76 -4.31 -0.37
CA ASP A 15 -25.29 -4.79 0.92
C ASP A 15 -25.46 -6.32 0.99
N TYR A 16 -24.33 -7.01 1.12
CA TYR A 16 -24.22 -8.46 1.07
C TYR A 16 -24.60 -9.12 2.41
N THR A 17 -24.82 -8.34 3.46
CA THR A 17 -25.07 -8.84 4.81
C THR A 17 -26.52 -9.32 5.02
N ASN A 18 -27.50 -8.74 4.30
CA ASN A 18 -28.91 -9.09 4.47
C ASN A 18 -29.46 -9.95 3.32
N LYS A 19 -29.59 -11.27 3.54
CA LYS A 19 -30.01 -12.25 2.53
C LYS A 19 -31.54 -12.37 2.42
N THR A 20 -32.23 -11.30 2.05
CA THR A 20 -33.69 -11.32 1.83
C THR A 20 -34.06 -11.77 0.40
N LEU A 21 -35.27 -12.33 0.23
CA LEU A 21 -35.83 -12.63 -1.09
C LEU A 21 -35.99 -11.36 -1.94
N ALA A 22 -36.36 -10.24 -1.32
CA ALA A 22 -36.45 -8.94 -1.97
C ALA A 22 -35.11 -8.51 -2.59
N ARG A 23 -33.99 -8.66 -1.85
CA ARG A 23 -32.65 -8.38 -2.39
C ARG A 23 -32.34 -9.26 -3.59
N LYS A 24 -32.72 -10.54 -3.57
CA LYS A 24 -32.44 -11.45 -4.69
C LYS A 24 -33.28 -11.11 -5.94
N ALA A 25 -34.51 -10.62 -5.76
CA ALA A 25 -35.32 -10.10 -6.87
C ALA A 25 -34.68 -8.83 -7.47
N GLN A 26 -34.21 -7.90 -6.63
CA GLN A 26 -33.50 -6.71 -7.08
C GLN A 26 -32.19 -7.05 -7.80
N GLU A 27 -31.42 -8.01 -7.29
CA GLU A 27 -30.20 -8.53 -7.93
C GLU A 27 -30.50 -9.10 -9.33
N ALA A 28 -31.61 -9.84 -9.48
CA ALA A 28 -32.03 -10.39 -10.77
C ALA A 28 -32.46 -9.29 -11.75
N TRP A 29 -33.23 -8.30 -11.30
CA TRP A 29 -33.68 -7.19 -12.15
C TRP A 29 -32.51 -6.32 -12.63
N LEU A 30 -31.59 -5.95 -11.72
CA LEU A 30 -30.39 -5.20 -12.08
C LEU A 30 -29.44 -6.00 -12.99
N ALA A 31 -29.39 -7.32 -12.82
CA ALA A 31 -28.59 -8.17 -13.71
C ALA A 31 -29.16 -8.20 -15.14
N LEU A 32 -30.48 -8.16 -15.31
CA LEU A 32 -31.10 -8.02 -16.64
C LEU A 32 -30.76 -6.68 -17.28
N GLN A 33 -30.85 -5.58 -16.52
CA GLN A 33 -30.45 -4.26 -17.03
C GLN A 33 -28.96 -4.19 -17.40
N LEU A 34 -28.10 -4.86 -16.65
CA LEU A 34 -26.69 -4.99 -16.98
C LEU A 34 -26.51 -5.71 -18.32
N GLU A 35 -27.23 -6.81 -18.54
CA GLU A 35 -27.18 -7.59 -19.78
C GLU A 35 -27.79 -6.88 -21.00
N GLU A 36 -28.71 -5.93 -20.81
CA GLU A 36 -29.21 -5.08 -21.89
C GLU A 36 -28.17 -4.04 -22.35
N LYS A 37 -27.26 -3.64 -21.46
CA LYS A 37 -26.30 -2.55 -21.72
C LYS A 37 -24.90 -3.06 -22.09
N TYR A 38 -24.53 -4.25 -21.66
CA TYR A 38 -23.19 -4.81 -21.82
C TYR A 38 -23.24 -6.19 -22.50
N SER A 39 -22.27 -6.47 -23.37
CA SER A 39 -22.12 -7.77 -24.00
C SER A 39 -21.71 -8.85 -22.99
N LYS A 40 -21.80 -10.13 -23.39
CA LYS A 40 -21.34 -11.24 -22.53
C LYS A 40 -19.84 -11.18 -22.27
N ASP A 41 -19.07 -10.69 -23.23
CA ASP A 41 -17.63 -10.52 -23.08
C ASP A 41 -17.32 -9.40 -22.10
N ASP A 42 -18.02 -8.26 -22.19
CA ASP A 42 -17.89 -7.16 -21.21
C ASP A 42 -18.22 -7.63 -19.79
N ILE A 43 -19.30 -8.41 -19.63
CA ILE A 43 -19.71 -8.97 -18.33
C ILE A 43 -18.63 -9.89 -17.78
N LEU A 44 -18.05 -10.76 -18.62
CA LEU A 44 -16.97 -11.64 -18.21
C LEU A 44 -15.73 -10.83 -17.82
N GLU A 45 -15.36 -9.83 -18.61
CA GLU A 45 -14.23 -8.94 -18.32
C GLU A 45 -14.39 -8.21 -16.99
N ILE A 46 -15.57 -7.62 -16.75
CA ILE A 46 -15.88 -6.96 -15.47
C ILE A 46 -15.77 -7.95 -14.31
N TYR A 47 -16.30 -9.16 -14.46
CA TYR A 47 -16.22 -10.18 -13.42
C TYR A 47 -14.78 -10.57 -13.10
N VAL A 48 -13.99 -10.89 -14.13
CA VAL A 48 -12.60 -11.33 -14.01
C VAL A 48 -11.72 -10.26 -13.36
N ASN A 49 -12.01 -8.98 -13.57
CA ASN A 49 -11.26 -7.87 -12.97
C ASN A 49 -11.72 -7.49 -11.56
N LYS A 50 -13.00 -7.66 -11.19
CA LYS A 50 -13.53 -7.18 -9.89
C LYS A 50 -13.50 -8.21 -8.76
N VAL A 51 -13.44 -9.49 -9.09
CA VAL A 51 -13.65 -10.57 -8.11
C VAL A 51 -12.64 -10.52 -6.96
N TYR A 52 -13.13 -10.61 -5.71
CA TYR A 52 -12.26 -10.65 -4.53
C TYR A 52 -11.63 -12.04 -4.39
N MET A 53 -10.32 -12.07 -4.15
CA MET A 53 -9.48 -13.28 -4.24
C MET A 53 -8.66 -13.51 -2.96
N SER A 54 -9.14 -13.03 -1.80
CA SER A 54 -8.39 -13.03 -0.52
C SER A 54 -7.17 -12.11 -0.55
N ASP A 55 -6.48 -11.95 0.59
CA ASP A 55 -5.27 -11.12 0.73
C ASP A 55 -5.38 -9.67 0.17
N ARG A 56 -6.58 -9.08 0.19
CA ARG A 56 -6.88 -7.76 -0.42
C ARG A 56 -6.67 -7.71 -1.94
N VAL A 57 -6.54 -8.88 -2.58
CA VAL A 57 -6.38 -9.03 -4.02
C VAL A 57 -7.75 -9.04 -4.69
N HIS A 58 -7.87 -8.20 -5.73
CA HIS A 58 -9.03 -8.17 -6.61
C HIS A 58 -8.58 -8.44 -8.05
N GLY A 59 -9.35 -9.28 -8.75
CA GLY A 59 -9.12 -9.66 -10.13
C GLY A 59 -8.24 -10.91 -10.28
N MET A 60 -8.50 -11.69 -11.34
CA MET A 60 -7.83 -12.98 -11.55
C MET A 60 -6.38 -12.82 -12.01
N GLN A 61 -6.05 -11.80 -12.82
CA GLN A 61 -4.67 -11.51 -13.21
C GLN A 61 -3.83 -11.12 -11.98
N THR A 62 -4.31 -10.19 -11.17
CA THR A 62 -3.65 -9.79 -9.91
C THR A 62 -3.46 -10.99 -8.97
N ALA A 63 -4.47 -11.88 -8.88
CA ALA A 63 -4.35 -13.11 -8.10
C ALA A 63 -3.30 -14.07 -8.68
N SER A 64 -3.22 -14.22 -10.00
CA SER A 64 -2.18 -15.01 -10.65
C SER A 64 -0.77 -14.52 -10.29
N GLU A 65 -0.55 -13.21 -10.31
CA GLU A 65 0.73 -12.60 -9.93
C GLU A 65 1.01 -12.74 -8.42
N HIS A 66 0.01 -12.52 -7.58
CA HIS A 66 0.13 -12.64 -6.13
C HIS A 66 0.47 -14.06 -5.68
N TYR A 67 -0.29 -15.05 -6.15
CA TYR A 67 -0.13 -16.45 -5.74
C TYR A 67 1.01 -17.15 -6.47
N PHE A 68 1.22 -16.90 -7.77
CA PHE A 68 2.14 -17.67 -8.60
C PHE A 68 3.24 -16.86 -9.29
N GLY A 69 3.17 -15.52 -9.28
CA GLY A 69 4.15 -14.67 -9.96
C GLY A 69 4.13 -14.81 -11.49
N LYS A 70 2.97 -15.14 -12.06
CA LYS A 70 2.79 -15.42 -13.49
C LYS A 70 1.62 -14.64 -14.06
N ASN A 71 1.63 -14.40 -15.36
CA ASN A 71 0.41 -13.95 -16.04
C ASN A 71 -0.64 -15.06 -16.04
N LEU A 72 -1.91 -14.67 -16.09
CA LEU A 72 -3.04 -15.60 -16.07
C LEU A 72 -2.97 -16.65 -17.18
N LYS A 73 -2.49 -16.24 -18.38
CA LYS A 73 -2.31 -17.12 -19.55
C LYS A 73 -1.19 -18.16 -19.39
N ASP A 74 -0.27 -17.95 -18.45
CA ASP A 74 0.90 -18.80 -18.21
C ASP A 74 0.66 -19.80 -17.06
N LEU A 75 -0.56 -19.83 -16.50
CA LEU A 75 -0.95 -20.75 -15.44
C LEU A 75 -1.16 -22.16 -15.96
N THR A 76 -0.78 -23.15 -15.15
CA THR A 76 -1.15 -24.55 -15.43
C THR A 76 -2.64 -24.77 -15.20
N LEU A 77 -3.19 -25.88 -15.70
CA LEU A 77 -4.59 -26.24 -15.47
C LEU A 77 -4.96 -26.31 -13.97
N ALA A 78 -4.06 -26.88 -13.14
CA ALA A 78 -4.28 -26.96 -11.69
C ALA A 78 -4.28 -25.58 -11.02
N GLN A 79 -3.40 -24.68 -11.47
CA GLN A 79 -3.33 -23.30 -10.95
C GLN A 79 -4.55 -22.49 -11.39
N THR A 80 -4.95 -22.61 -12.66
CA THR A 80 -6.15 -21.97 -13.22
C THR A 80 -7.41 -22.42 -12.48
N ALA A 81 -7.54 -23.73 -12.21
CA ALA A 81 -8.68 -24.26 -11.46
C ALA A 81 -8.74 -23.76 -10.01
N LEU A 82 -7.58 -23.51 -9.37
CA LEU A 82 -7.54 -22.88 -8.05
C LEU A 82 -8.04 -21.44 -8.10
N ILE A 83 -7.49 -20.63 -9.02
CA ILE A 83 -7.91 -19.23 -9.23
C ILE A 83 -9.40 -19.17 -9.56
N ALA A 84 -9.91 -19.98 -10.50
CA ALA A 84 -11.33 -20.01 -10.86
C ALA A 84 -12.25 -20.46 -9.70
N GLY A 85 -11.74 -21.30 -8.78
CA GLY A 85 -12.49 -21.82 -7.65
C GLY A 85 -12.58 -20.87 -6.45
N MET A 86 -11.57 -20.02 -6.28
CA MET A 86 -11.36 -19.15 -5.11
C MET A 86 -12.49 -18.12 -4.86
N PRO A 87 -13.04 -17.41 -5.87
CA PRO A 87 -14.11 -16.42 -5.71
C PRO A 87 -15.31 -16.83 -4.85
N GLN A 88 -15.63 -18.13 -4.81
CA GLN A 88 -16.80 -18.62 -4.09
C GLN A 88 -16.70 -18.37 -2.58
N SER A 89 -15.50 -18.49 -2.01
CA SER A 89 -15.25 -18.28 -0.59
C SER A 89 -13.78 -17.90 -0.39
N PRO A 90 -13.39 -16.67 -0.79
CA PRO A 90 -11.98 -16.34 -1.04
C PRO A 90 -11.08 -16.60 0.16
N ASN A 91 -11.49 -16.14 1.35
CA ASN A 91 -10.71 -16.36 2.57
C ASN A 91 -10.65 -17.83 2.97
N ASN A 92 -11.72 -18.62 2.81
CA ASN A 92 -11.71 -20.04 3.18
C ASN A 92 -11.00 -20.94 2.15
N TYR A 93 -10.77 -20.42 0.95
CA TYR A 93 -10.07 -21.12 -0.13
C TYR A 93 -8.69 -20.52 -0.41
N ASN A 94 -8.18 -19.66 0.49
CA ASN A 94 -6.82 -19.17 0.42
C ASN A 94 -5.86 -20.37 0.65
N PRO A 95 -4.99 -20.71 -0.31
CA PRO A 95 -4.11 -21.88 -0.19
C PRO A 95 -3.00 -21.72 0.86
N TYR A 96 -2.72 -20.50 1.31
CA TYR A 96 -1.75 -20.25 2.38
C TYR A 96 -2.33 -20.56 3.76
N ASP A 97 -3.61 -20.23 3.97
CA ASP A 97 -4.27 -20.38 5.27
C ASP A 97 -5.03 -21.72 5.39
N HIS A 98 -5.62 -22.17 4.29
CA HIS A 98 -6.50 -23.35 4.25
C HIS A 98 -6.18 -24.28 3.04
N PRO A 99 -4.98 -24.88 3.00
CA PRO A 99 -4.50 -25.66 1.85
C PRO A 99 -5.43 -26.83 1.49
N GLU A 100 -5.98 -27.54 2.47
CA GLU A 100 -6.88 -28.68 2.22
C GLU A 100 -8.23 -28.23 1.62
N ALA A 101 -8.79 -27.12 2.10
CA ALA A 101 -10.03 -26.56 1.56
C ALA A 101 -9.82 -26.03 0.14
N ALA A 102 -8.69 -25.33 -0.09
CA ALA A 102 -8.28 -24.87 -1.40
C ALA A 102 -8.09 -26.04 -2.39
N LYS A 103 -7.43 -27.12 -1.95
CA LYS A 103 -7.26 -28.35 -2.73
C LYS A 103 -8.60 -28.96 -3.13
N LYS A 104 -9.49 -29.19 -2.17
CA LYS A 104 -10.82 -29.75 -2.42
C LYS A 104 -11.61 -28.89 -3.40
N ARG A 105 -11.53 -27.56 -3.25
CA ARG A 105 -12.22 -26.61 -4.14
C ARG A 105 -11.68 -26.67 -5.57
N ARG A 106 -10.36 -26.63 -5.75
CA ARG A 106 -9.70 -26.78 -7.06
C ARG A 106 -10.09 -28.11 -7.71
N ASP A 107 -10.05 -29.21 -6.96
CA ASP A 107 -10.37 -30.53 -7.49
C ASP A 107 -11.84 -30.62 -7.94
N GLN A 108 -12.76 -29.95 -7.23
CA GLN A 108 -14.16 -29.79 -7.67
C GLN A 108 -14.29 -28.98 -8.96
N VAL A 109 -13.50 -27.91 -9.14
CA VAL A 109 -13.49 -27.14 -10.39
C VAL A 109 -13.00 -28.02 -11.54
N LEU A 110 -11.94 -28.80 -11.35
CA LEU A 110 -11.44 -29.74 -12.35
C LEU A 110 -12.49 -30.79 -12.73
N THR A 111 -13.19 -31.36 -11.74
CA THR A 111 -14.30 -32.29 -12.00
C THR A 111 -15.40 -31.63 -12.81
N ASN A 112 -15.78 -30.39 -12.49
CA ASN A 112 -16.80 -29.66 -13.25
C ASN A 112 -16.33 -29.37 -14.68
N MET A 113 -15.06 -28.99 -14.89
CA MET A 113 -14.49 -28.77 -16.22
C MET A 113 -14.57 -30.04 -17.07
N TYR A 114 -14.26 -31.21 -16.50
CA TYR A 114 -14.42 -32.49 -17.17
C TYR A 114 -15.89 -32.80 -17.48
N SER A 115 -16.80 -32.62 -16.52
CA SER A 115 -18.24 -32.85 -16.72
C SER A 115 -18.90 -31.93 -17.75
N HIS A 116 -18.25 -30.83 -18.11
CA HIS A 116 -18.68 -29.89 -19.13
C HIS A 116 -17.80 -29.93 -20.39
N ASP A 117 -17.08 -31.04 -20.60
CA ASP A 117 -16.26 -31.34 -21.78
C ASP A 117 -15.20 -30.26 -22.09
N LYS A 118 -14.67 -29.58 -21.06
CA LYS A 118 -13.61 -28.56 -21.20
C LYS A 118 -12.21 -29.12 -21.11
N ILE A 119 -12.07 -30.31 -20.51
CA ILE A 119 -10.81 -31.05 -20.37
C ILE A 119 -11.09 -32.54 -20.47
N THR A 120 -10.07 -33.32 -20.79
CA THR A 120 -10.11 -34.78 -20.77
C THR A 120 -10.01 -35.35 -19.35
N LYS A 121 -10.40 -36.62 -19.18
CA LYS A 121 -10.28 -37.32 -17.90
C LYS A 121 -8.83 -37.43 -17.43
N ASP A 122 -7.90 -37.58 -18.37
CA ASP A 122 -6.47 -37.70 -18.07
C ASP A 122 -5.90 -36.37 -17.59
N GLU A 123 -6.23 -35.25 -18.25
CA GLU A 123 -5.87 -33.91 -17.79
C GLU A 123 -6.43 -33.60 -16.41
N MET A 124 -7.71 -33.93 -16.16
CA MET A 124 -8.33 -33.77 -14.84
C MET A 124 -7.56 -34.53 -13.77
N THR A 125 -7.28 -35.83 -14.02
CA THR A 125 -6.61 -36.70 -13.05
C THR A 125 -5.17 -36.25 -12.81
N ALA A 126 -4.46 -35.81 -13.85
CA ALA A 126 -3.10 -35.27 -13.74
C ALA A 126 -3.09 -33.95 -12.94
N ALA A 127 -4.02 -33.05 -13.21
CA ALA A 127 -4.13 -31.79 -12.48
C ALA A 127 -4.52 -31.99 -11.00
N GLN A 128 -5.42 -32.92 -10.69
CA GLN A 128 -5.81 -33.24 -9.30
C GLN A 128 -4.66 -33.83 -8.46
N LYS A 129 -3.73 -34.54 -9.11
CA LYS A 129 -2.50 -35.06 -8.47
C LYS A 129 -1.47 -33.97 -8.16
N THR A 130 -1.59 -32.78 -8.77
CA THR A 130 -0.67 -31.67 -8.51
C THR A 130 -0.83 -31.18 -7.06
N PRO A 131 0.24 -31.16 -6.25
CA PRO A 131 0.18 -30.61 -4.89
C PRO A 131 -0.31 -29.16 -4.87
N ILE A 132 -1.11 -28.77 -3.86
CA ILE A 132 -1.74 -27.45 -3.81
C ILE A 132 -0.73 -26.29 -3.69
N ASN A 133 0.44 -26.57 -3.12
CA ASN A 133 1.54 -25.61 -2.96
C ASN A 133 2.42 -25.47 -4.21
N THR A 134 2.15 -26.20 -5.30
CA THR A 134 2.99 -26.19 -6.49
C THR A 134 3.01 -24.82 -7.17
N GLY A 135 4.18 -24.19 -7.16
CA GLY A 135 4.41 -22.88 -7.76
C GLY A 135 3.87 -21.70 -6.94
N LEU A 136 3.32 -21.93 -5.73
CA LEU A 136 2.96 -20.83 -4.85
C LEU A 136 4.22 -20.05 -4.44
N ARG A 137 4.14 -18.72 -4.50
CA ARG A 137 5.20 -17.83 -4.02
C ARG A 137 5.43 -18.03 -2.52
N SER A 138 6.69 -18.01 -2.10
CA SER A 138 7.04 -18.15 -0.68
C SER A 138 6.59 -16.92 0.11
N LYS A 139 6.56 -17.01 1.45
CA LYS A 139 6.25 -15.85 2.29
C LYS A 139 7.27 -14.72 2.06
N LYS A 140 8.55 -15.04 1.93
CA LYS A 140 9.61 -14.06 1.64
C LYS A 140 9.40 -13.36 0.30
N ASP A 141 8.94 -14.10 -0.71
CA ASP A 141 8.65 -13.51 -2.02
C ASP A 141 7.42 -12.62 -1.99
N ARG A 142 6.48 -12.85 -1.06
CA ARG A 142 5.23 -12.10 -0.86
C ARG A 142 5.29 -11.02 0.22
N GLU A 143 6.32 -11.03 1.07
CA GLU A 143 6.65 -9.95 1.98
C GLU A 143 7.08 -8.77 1.12
N ASP A 144 6.08 -8.07 0.60
CA ASP A 144 6.29 -7.01 -0.34
C ASP A 144 7.06 -5.87 0.32
N LYS A 145 7.76 -5.15 -0.55
CA LYS A 145 8.29 -3.79 -0.39
C LYS A 145 7.22 -2.74 0.00
N ILE A 146 6.05 -3.17 0.47
CA ILE A 146 4.92 -2.32 0.88
C ILE A 146 5.40 -1.30 1.91
N TYR A 147 6.16 -1.72 2.93
CA TYR A 147 6.64 -0.81 3.96
C TYR A 147 7.68 0.19 3.44
N LYS A 148 8.53 -0.21 2.48
CA LYS A 148 9.57 0.64 1.89
C LYS A 148 9.03 1.95 1.30
N TYR A 149 7.82 1.92 0.76
CA TYR A 149 7.21 3.09 0.12
C TYR A 149 6.01 3.64 0.91
N ASP A 150 5.64 3.03 2.04
CA ASP A 150 4.40 3.32 2.75
C ASP A 150 4.30 4.78 3.18
N SER A 151 5.39 5.34 3.71
CA SER A 151 5.44 6.74 4.16
C SER A 151 5.29 7.72 2.99
N TYR A 152 5.96 7.45 1.87
CA TYR A 152 5.85 8.25 0.66
C TYR A 152 4.46 8.15 0.04
N VAL A 153 3.92 6.94 -0.11
CA VAL A 153 2.58 6.68 -0.65
C VAL A 153 1.52 7.33 0.25
N THR A 154 1.65 7.25 1.57
CA THR A 154 0.73 7.91 2.51
C THR A 154 0.72 9.42 2.31
N GLN A 155 1.89 10.03 2.09
CA GLN A 155 1.99 11.46 1.80
C GLN A 155 1.35 11.80 0.45
N VAL A 156 1.66 11.04 -0.61
CA VAL A 156 1.03 11.21 -1.94
C VAL A 156 -0.49 11.12 -1.84
N LEU A 157 -1.02 10.13 -1.13
CA LEU A 157 -2.46 9.98 -0.94
C LEU A 157 -3.10 11.15 -0.18
N SER A 158 -2.34 11.82 0.70
CA SER A 158 -2.81 13.01 1.41
C SER A 158 -2.85 14.28 0.54
N GLU A 159 -2.08 14.29 -0.54
CA GLU A 159 -1.99 15.40 -1.50
C GLU A 159 -2.98 15.28 -2.65
N ILE A 160 -3.56 14.09 -2.86
CA ILE A 160 -4.57 13.87 -3.91
C ILE A 160 -5.85 14.65 -3.54
N PRO A 161 -6.39 15.46 -4.48
CA PRO A 161 -7.62 16.19 -4.26
C PRO A 161 -8.79 15.26 -3.88
N LYS A 162 -9.64 15.72 -2.96
CA LYS A 162 -10.71 14.90 -2.36
C LYS A 162 -11.81 14.50 -3.34
N GLU A 163 -11.90 15.17 -4.48
CA GLU A 163 -12.83 14.80 -5.56
C GLU A 163 -12.49 13.46 -6.23
N TYR A 164 -11.26 12.97 -6.08
CA TYR A 164 -10.84 11.68 -6.62
C TYR A 164 -10.92 10.57 -5.57
N ASP A 165 -11.57 9.46 -5.91
CA ASP A 165 -11.52 8.23 -5.13
C ASP A 165 -10.36 7.35 -5.62
N VAL A 166 -9.24 7.45 -4.90
CA VAL A 166 -8.01 6.69 -5.16
C VAL A 166 -8.19 5.17 -5.21
N TYR A 167 -9.30 4.64 -4.68
CA TYR A 167 -9.58 3.20 -4.68
C TYR A 167 -10.52 2.78 -5.81
N ARG A 168 -11.17 3.72 -6.51
CA ARG A 168 -12.23 3.40 -7.48
C ARG A 168 -12.01 4.00 -8.85
N ASP A 169 -11.35 5.14 -8.94
CA ASP A 169 -11.27 5.93 -10.16
C ASP A 169 -10.19 5.44 -11.15
N GLY A 170 -9.40 4.42 -10.77
CA GLY A 170 -8.38 3.84 -11.65
C GLY A 170 -7.25 4.82 -11.99
N LEU A 171 -6.90 5.71 -11.06
CA LEU A 171 -5.92 6.77 -11.26
C LEU A 171 -4.53 6.21 -11.55
N THR A 172 -3.81 6.84 -12.49
CA THR A 172 -2.37 6.66 -12.65
C THR A 172 -1.66 7.88 -12.06
N ILE A 173 -0.89 7.67 -10.98
CA ILE A 173 -0.24 8.75 -10.23
C ILE A 173 1.25 8.77 -10.57
N TYR A 174 1.73 9.90 -11.12
CA TYR A 174 3.15 10.14 -11.39
C TYR A 174 3.74 11.02 -10.29
N THR A 175 4.82 10.57 -9.67
CA THR A 175 5.45 11.24 -8.52
C THR A 175 6.91 11.58 -8.82
N ALA A 176 7.53 12.36 -7.93
CA ALA A 176 8.96 12.66 -7.98
C ALA A 176 9.82 11.63 -7.24
N LEU A 177 9.22 10.50 -6.82
CA LEU A 177 9.90 9.45 -6.06
C LEU A 177 11.13 8.96 -6.82
N ASP A 178 12.29 9.11 -6.20
CA ASP A 178 13.50 8.46 -6.65
C ASP A 178 13.65 7.14 -5.88
N ARG A 179 13.64 6.03 -6.62
CA ARG A 179 13.61 4.68 -6.03
C ARG A 179 14.92 4.31 -5.35
N ASP A 180 16.04 4.83 -5.85
CA ASP A 180 17.38 4.53 -5.32
C ASP A 180 17.59 5.36 -4.05
N VAL A 181 17.17 6.61 -4.06
CA VAL A 181 17.16 7.46 -2.86
C VAL A 181 16.25 6.90 -1.78
N GLN A 182 15.04 6.45 -2.12
CA GLN A 182 14.14 5.83 -1.14
C GLN A 182 14.75 4.54 -0.56
N GLU A 183 15.45 3.74 -1.37
CA GLU A 183 16.17 2.56 -0.87
C GLU A 183 17.26 2.92 0.12
N TYR A 184 18.06 3.94 -0.20
CA TYR A 184 19.08 4.43 0.70
C TYR A 184 18.48 5.00 2.00
N THR A 185 17.34 5.69 1.90
CA THR A 185 16.60 6.23 3.06
C THR A 185 16.15 5.11 3.99
N GLU A 186 15.52 4.05 3.46
CA GLU A 186 15.11 2.89 4.25
C GLU A 186 16.31 2.15 4.86
N LYS A 187 17.41 2.04 4.12
CA LYS A 187 18.65 1.45 4.61
C LYS A 187 19.19 2.23 5.81
N MET A 188 19.21 3.56 5.71
CA MET A 188 19.67 4.45 6.78
C MET A 188 18.85 4.27 8.05
N LEU A 189 17.53 4.11 7.93
CA LEU A 189 16.62 3.96 9.06
C LEU A 189 16.71 2.58 9.73
N ASN A 190 16.88 1.50 8.96
CA ASN A 190 16.57 0.15 9.44
C ASN A 190 17.77 -0.82 9.55
N THR A 191 18.99 -0.41 9.18
CA THR A 191 20.14 -1.35 9.16
C THR A 191 21.24 -1.08 10.19
N ASN A 192 21.23 0.10 10.82
CA ASN A 192 22.34 0.61 11.65
C ASN A 192 23.71 0.68 10.93
N GLU A 193 23.79 0.38 9.62
CA GLU A 193 25.04 0.43 8.84
C GLU A 193 25.49 1.87 8.55
N ILE A 194 24.55 2.82 8.50
CA ILE A 194 24.79 4.22 8.14
C ILE A 194 24.63 5.13 9.35
N VAL A 195 23.52 4.98 10.09
CA VAL A 195 23.24 5.72 11.33
C VAL A 195 23.10 4.72 12.44
N ASN A 196 23.93 4.84 13.48
CA ASN A 196 23.82 4.00 14.66
C ASN A 196 22.78 4.60 15.62
N PHE A 197 21.69 3.87 15.85
CA PHE A 197 20.65 4.28 16.80
C PHE A 197 20.87 3.60 18.15
N THR A 198 20.54 4.30 19.22
CA THR A 198 20.82 3.85 20.58
C THR A 198 20.05 2.58 20.96
N ASP A 199 18.82 2.44 20.46
CA ASP A 199 17.96 1.28 20.66
C ASP A 199 16.95 1.14 19.50
N ASP A 200 16.13 0.08 19.57
CA ASP A 200 15.10 -0.22 18.56
C ASP A 200 13.82 0.61 18.72
N GLU A 201 13.64 1.29 19.85
CA GLU A 201 12.49 2.15 20.13
C GLU A 201 12.69 3.57 19.56
N MET A 202 13.94 4.01 19.39
CA MET A 202 14.27 5.30 18.81
C MET A 202 13.69 5.43 17.40
N GLN A 203 12.99 6.53 17.14
CA GLN A 203 12.34 6.81 15.85
C GLN A 203 12.98 8.01 15.16
N ALA A 204 12.92 8.01 13.84
CA ALA A 204 13.42 9.09 13.00
C ALA A 204 12.47 9.34 11.82
N GLY A 205 12.39 10.60 11.41
CA GLY A 205 11.69 11.03 10.20
C GLY A 205 12.68 11.68 9.25
N ILE A 206 12.64 11.30 7.98
CA ILE A 206 13.53 11.80 6.93
C ILE A 206 12.68 12.26 5.75
N VAL A 207 12.97 13.45 5.24
CA VAL A 207 12.44 13.95 3.96
C VAL A 207 13.63 14.37 3.11
N LEU A 208 13.75 13.83 1.90
CA LEU A 208 14.68 14.36 0.90
C LEU A 208 13.92 15.14 -0.15
N GLN A 209 14.35 16.38 -0.36
CA GLN A 209 13.75 17.32 -1.29
C GLN A 209 14.81 17.87 -2.25
N ASP A 210 14.45 17.97 -3.52
CA ASP A 210 15.23 18.70 -4.52
C ASP A 210 15.21 20.20 -4.17
N THR A 211 16.38 20.81 -3.94
CA THR A 211 16.50 22.20 -3.51
C THR A 211 16.17 23.23 -4.60
N LYS A 212 16.19 22.83 -5.87
CA LYS A 212 15.86 23.71 -7.00
C LYS A 212 14.38 23.67 -7.32
N THR A 213 13.76 22.49 -7.27
CA THR A 213 12.34 22.32 -7.68
C THR A 213 11.38 22.19 -6.50
N GLY A 214 11.89 21.99 -5.29
CA GLY A 214 11.09 21.71 -4.10
C GLY A 214 10.39 20.35 -4.14
N ARG A 215 10.76 19.44 -5.06
CA ARG A 215 10.08 18.15 -5.22
C ARG A 215 10.59 17.15 -4.20
N VAL A 216 9.69 16.42 -3.55
CA VAL A 216 10.04 15.40 -2.56
C VAL A 216 10.40 14.10 -3.26
N GLN A 217 11.67 13.69 -3.12
CA GLN A 217 12.23 12.52 -3.79
C GLN A 217 12.19 11.25 -2.93
N ALA A 218 12.22 11.39 -1.60
CA ALA A 218 12.08 10.28 -0.67
C ALA A 218 11.51 10.74 0.67
N ILE A 219 10.78 9.85 1.33
CA ILE A 219 10.24 10.05 2.68
C ILE A 219 10.44 8.76 3.47
N GLY A 220 11.21 8.85 4.56
CA GLY A 220 11.33 7.79 5.56
C GLY A 220 10.57 8.18 6.81
N GLY A 221 9.42 7.56 7.04
CA GLY A 221 8.48 7.99 8.09
C GLY A 221 8.66 7.33 9.45
N GLY A 222 9.67 6.47 9.64
CA GLY A 222 9.89 5.79 10.91
C GLY A 222 10.84 4.61 10.77
N ARG A 223 11.34 4.12 11.90
CA ARG A 223 12.17 2.91 11.98
C ARG A 223 11.32 1.69 12.33
N ASN A 224 11.72 0.52 11.83
CA ASN A 224 11.15 -0.78 12.20
C ASN A 224 9.62 -0.87 11.98
N GLN A 225 9.13 -0.26 10.90
CA GLN A 225 7.69 -0.23 10.60
C GLN A 225 7.19 -1.63 10.19
N THR A 226 6.15 -2.09 10.88
CA THR A 226 5.50 -3.40 10.63
C THR A 226 4.04 -3.25 10.20
N VAL A 227 3.56 -2.02 10.07
CA VAL A 227 2.18 -1.68 9.72
C VAL A 227 2.18 -0.74 8.52
N THR A 228 1.17 -0.89 7.66
CA THR A 228 0.90 0.07 6.59
C THR A 228 0.15 1.26 7.16
N ARG A 229 0.46 2.47 6.68
CA ARG A 229 -0.08 3.74 7.17
C ARG A 229 0.17 3.92 8.67
N GLY A 230 1.36 3.53 9.10
CA GLY A 230 1.85 3.81 10.44
C GLY A 230 1.99 5.30 10.70
N TYR A 231 2.34 5.66 11.93
CA TYR A 231 2.63 7.04 12.27
C TYR A 231 3.87 7.52 11.50
N ASN A 232 3.71 8.54 10.67
CA ASN A 232 4.78 9.08 9.85
C ASN A 232 5.52 10.20 10.61
N TYR A 233 6.63 9.87 11.25
CA TYR A 233 7.49 10.80 11.97
C TYR A 233 8.08 11.91 11.09
N ALA A 234 8.11 11.76 9.77
CA ALA A 234 8.62 12.79 8.87
C ALA A 234 7.62 13.93 8.66
N THR A 235 6.30 13.65 8.72
CA THR A 235 5.27 14.63 8.35
C THR A 235 4.23 14.90 9.45
N GLN A 236 4.06 13.97 10.40
CA GLN A 236 3.03 14.07 11.44
C GLN A 236 3.58 14.47 12.81
N VAL A 237 4.90 14.43 12.98
CA VAL A 237 5.53 14.78 14.27
C VAL A 237 5.34 16.25 14.58
N LYS A 238 4.83 16.55 15.79
CA LYS A 238 4.76 17.91 16.34
C LYS A 238 5.73 18.02 17.49
N ARG A 239 6.88 18.65 17.27
CA ARG A 239 7.94 18.85 18.26
C ARG A 239 8.56 20.23 18.13
N SER A 240 9.23 20.67 19.19
CA SER A 240 10.13 21.82 19.10
C SER A 240 11.23 21.52 18.09
N VAL A 241 11.48 22.47 17.19
CA VAL A 241 12.57 22.42 16.21
C VAL A 241 13.91 22.85 16.81
N GLY A 242 13.91 23.33 18.06
CA GLY A 242 15.12 23.78 18.75
C GLY A 242 15.89 24.83 17.96
N SER A 243 17.22 24.76 18.00
CA SER A 243 18.09 25.75 17.35
C SER A 243 18.03 25.74 15.82
N THR A 244 17.40 24.75 15.18
CA THR A 244 17.26 24.72 13.71
C THR A 244 16.39 25.85 13.17
N MET A 245 15.61 26.53 14.02
CA MET A 245 14.82 27.71 13.66
C MET A 245 15.65 29.00 13.57
N LYS A 246 16.82 29.07 14.20
CA LYS A 246 17.60 30.33 14.30
C LYS A 246 17.89 30.98 12.94
N PRO A 247 18.28 30.25 11.88
CA PRO A 247 18.49 30.88 10.57
C PRO A 247 17.23 31.55 10.01
N ILE A 248 16.03 31.02 10.31
CA ILE A 248 14.77 31.53 9.78
C ILE A 248 14.20 32.66 10.64
N ALA A 249 14.30 32.55 11.96
CA ALA A 249 13.66 33.49 12.89
C ALA A 249 14.56 34.63 13.39
N ASP A 250 15.88 34.48 13.28
CA ASP A 250 16.85 35.42 13.85
C ASP A 250 17.79 35.97 12.79
N TYR A 251 18.77 35.17 12.33
CA TYR A 251 19.81 35.65 11.42
C TYR A 251 19.30 36.03 10.03
N GLY A 252 18.36 35.26 9.45
CA GLY A 252 17.77 35.58 8.15
C GLY A 252 17.11 36.96 8.13
N PRO A 253 16.18 37.25 9.06
CA PRO A 253 15.62 38.59 9.24
C PRO A 253 16.67 39.67 9.51
N ALA A 254 17.71 39.38 10.29
CA ALA A 254 18.78 40.36 10.55
C ALA A 254 19.54 40.75 9.27
N PHE A 255 19.84 39.78 8.40
CA PHE A 255 20.45 40.07 7.10
C PHE A 255 19.50 40.84 6.16
N GLU A 256 18.24 40.42 6.09
CA GLU A 256 17.26 41.03 5.17
C GLU A 256 16.86 42.45 5.56
N TYR A 257 16.69 42.71 6.87
CA TYR A 257 16.08 43.96 7.35
C TYR A 257 17.04 44.91 8.06
N LEU A 258 18.18 44.41 8.55
CA LEU A 258 19.18 45.23 9.27
C LEU A 258 20.50 45.38 8.51
N ASP A 259 20.62 44.76 7.33
CA ASP A 259 21.85 44.73 6.53
C ASP A 259 23.09 44.27 7.31
N TRP A 260 22.90 43.34 8.26
CA TRP A 260 24.02 42.81 9.03
C TRP A 260 24.97 42.04 8.13
N SER A 261 26.27 42.29 8.28
CA SER A 261 27.28 41.46 7.65
C SER A 261 27.44 40.14 8.42
N THR A 262 28.02 39.12 7.79
CA THR A 262 28.41 37.87 8.47
C THR A 262 29.49 38.08 9.54
N ALA A 263 30.11 39.27 9.61
CA ALA A 263 31.08 39.66 10.62
C ALA A 263 30.48 40.58 11.70
N HIS A 264 29.16 40.74 11.74
CA HIS A 264 28.49 41.50 12.80
C HIS A 264 28.80 40.87 14.16
N ILE A 265 29.33 41.66 15.08
CA ILE A 265 29.73 41.22 16.42
C ILE A 265 28.51 41.24 17.33
N LEU A 266 28.25 40.13 18.01
CA LEU A 266 27.20 39.99 19.01
C LEU A 266 27.86 39.74 20.36
N GLU A 267 27.39 40.41 21.40
CA GLU A 267 27.86 40.13 22.76
C GLU A 267 27.20 38.85 23.29
N ASP A 268 28.02 37.84 23.58
CA ASP A 268 27.60 36.63 24.28
C ASP A 268 27.72 36.84 25.80
N GLU A 269 26.62 37.25 26.42
CA GLU A 269 26.55 37.62 27.85
C GLU A 269 25.22 37.17 28.51
N PRO A 270 25.13 37.15 29.87
CA PRO A 270 23.89 36.82 30.55
C PRO A 270 22.72 37.71 30.12
N TYR A 271 21.63 37.11 29.66
CA TYR A 271 20.48 37.84 29.14
C TYR A 271 19.19 37.50 29.89
N THR A 272 18.33 38.49 30.08
CA THR A 272 17.01 38.33 30.70
C THR A 272 15.94 38.98 29.82
N TYR A 273 14.91 38.21 29.45
CA TYR A 273 13.77 38.76 28.73
C TYR A 273 13.05 39.84 29.54
N THR A 274 12.30 40.72 28.89
CA THR A 274 11.53 41.81 29.51
C THR A 274 10.62 41.34 30.66
N GLY A 275 10.17 40.08 30.64
CA GLY A 275 9.38 39.44 31.70
C GLY A 275 10.19 38.87 32.88
N GLY A 276 11.50 39.11 32.96
CA GLY A 276 12.38 38.62 34.03
C GLY A 276 12.83 37.17 33.87
N THR A 277 12.53 36.50 32.75
CA THR A 277 12.97 35.14 32.48
C THR A 277 14.43 35.14 32.01
N PRO A 278 15.38 34.55 32.77
CA PRO A 278 16.76 34.45 32.33
C PRO A 278 16.90 33.43 31.20
N ILE A 279 17.79 33.72 30.26
CA ILE A 279 18.18 32.81 29.18
C ILE A 279 19.64 32.43 29.40
N ASN A 280 19.95 31.16 29.18
CA ASN A 280 21.32 30.67 29.25
C ASN A 280 21.68 29.95 27.95
N ASN A 281 22.96 30.00 27.60
CA ASN A 281 23.54 29.07 26.64
C ASN A 281 23.41 27.63 27.15
N TRP A 282 23.48 26.68 26.22
CA TRP A 282 23.40 25.26 26.55
C TRP A 282 24.46 24.83 27.57
N ASP A 283 25.63 25.44 27.53
CA ASP A 283 26.79 25.17 28.39
C ASP A 283 26.89 26.12 29.60
N PHE A 284 25.96 27.08 29.74
CA PHE A 284 25.99 28.15 30.74
C PHE A 284 27.26 29.04 30.71
N GLY A 285 28.03 29.00 29.62
CA GLY A 285 29.21 29.83 29.41
C GLY A 285 28.90 31.10 28.61
N TYR A 286 29.80 32.08 28.67
CA TYR A 286 29.70 33.35 27.95
C TYR A 286 31.07 33.74 27.39
N LYS A 287 31.13 34.08 26.11
CA LYS A 287 32.37 34.39 25.40
C LYS A 287 32.64 35.88 25.22
N GLY A 288 31.66 36.75 25.50
CA GLY A 288 31.75 38.16 25.15
C GLY A 288 31.63 38.37 23.64
N PRO A 289 32.21 39.45 23.09
CA PRO A 289 32.15 39.76 21.66
C PRO A 289 32.95 38.80 20.77
#